data_AF-A0A5F4WIN7-F1
#
_entry.id   AF-A0A5F4WIN7-F1
#
_cell.length_a   1.000
_cell.length_b   1.000
_cell.length_c   1.000
_cell.angle_alpha   90.00
_cell.angle_beta   90.00
_cell.angle_gamma   90.00
#
_symmetry.space_group_name_H-M   'P 1'
#
loop_
_entity.id
_entity.type
_entity.pdbx_description
1 polymer ?
#
loop_
_entity_poly.entity_id
_entity_poly.type
_entity_poly.pdbx_seq_one_letter_code
_entity_poly.pdbx_strand_id
1 'polypeptide(L)'
;MMEYVPPCRFQKVLYLICAFQNISCGIHYLASVFMGVAPYHICRPPGNVSQVVFHNHSNWSLEDSGALLSSGHKDYVAVQLQNGEIWELSRCSRSKRENISSLDYEYTGSKKEFPCVDGYIYDQNKWKSTAVTQWNLVCDRKWLAMLIQPLFMFGVLLGSVTFGYFSDSLLHFLLDVPRWQVPDHFFMWAISQSCLCSQYLKRLGRRVVLWATSSGMFLFGIAAAFAADYYTFMAARFFLAMVASGYLVVGFVYVMEFIGMKYRTWASVHMHTFFTVGTLLVALTGYLVRTWWLYQMVLSTVTVPFILCCWVLPETPFWLLSAGRYEEAQKIVDIIAKWNRTSSCKLSELLSLDLQGPVGNSPTEVQKHNLSYLFYNWSIATRTLTVWLIWFTGSLGFYSFSLNSINLGGNEYLNLFLLGVVELPAYTFVCIAMDKVGRRTVLVFALFCSALACGVIMVIPQKHYVLGVATAMVGKFAIGAAFGLIYLYTAELYPTIVRSLAVGSGSMVCRLASILAPFSVDLRSIWIFIPQVFVGTMAFLSGVLTLKLPETLGKQLASTWEEAAKLESENERNSSKLLPTTDNIGLEKTEAITPTDSGLGE
;
A
#
# COMPACT_ATOMS: atom_id res chain seq x y z
N MET A 1 -20.71 2.12 -26.23
CA MET A 1 -20.26 0.99 -27.10
C MET A 1 -19.38 -0.06 -26.38
N MET A 2 -18.66 0.23 -25.29
CA MET A 2 -17.88 -0.79 -24.52
C MET A 2 -18.70 -1.58 -23.47
N GLU A 3 -20.02 -1.60 -23.58
CA GLU A 3 -20.91 -1.95 -22.47
C GLU A 3 -21.24 -3.46 -22.39
N TYR A 4 -21.00 -4.22 -23.47
CA TYR A 4 -21.44 -5.63 -23.57
C TYR A 4 -20.39 -6.63 -24.10
N VAL A 5 -19.15 -6.22 -24.31
CA VAL A 5 -18.13 -7.11 -24.89
C VAL A 5 -17.28 -7.73 -23.78
N PRO A 6 -17.20 -9.07 -23.63
CA PRO A 6 -16.24 -9.71 -22.73
C PRO A 6 -14.82 -9.27 -23.10
N PRO A 7 -13.86 -9.21 -22.16
CA PRO A 7 -12.52 -8.72 -22.46
C PRO A 7 -11.94 -9.55 -23.61
N CYS A 8 -11.71 -8.89 -24.74
CA CYS A 8 -11.26 -9.56 -25.94
C CYS A 8 -9.78 -9.95 -25.81
N ARG A 9 -9.28 -10.80 -26.71
CA ARG A 9 -7.92 -11.37 -26.64
C ARG A 9 -6.83 -10.30 -26.50
N PHE A 10 -6.96 -9.17 -27.20
CA PHE A 10 -6.03 -8.05 -27.12
C PHE A 10 -5.98 -7.41 -25.71
N GLN A 11 -7.15 -7.09 -25.15
CA GLN A 11 -7.27 -6.49 -23.82
C GLN A 11 -6.70 -7.41 -22.74
N LYS A 12 -6.92 -8.74 -22.86
CA LYS A 12 -6.36 -9.72 -21.92
C LYS A 12 -4.83 -9.77 -21.93
N VAL A 13 -4.22 -9.70 -23.11
CA VAL A 13 -2.75 -9.69 -23.24
C VAL A 13 -2.15 -8.41 -22.66
N LEU A 14 -2.70 -7.24 -23.01
CA LEU A 14 -2.26 -5.96 -22.42
C LEU A 14 -2.42 -5.94 -20.91
N TYR A 15 -3.57 -6.40 -20.43
CA TYR A 15 -3.87 -6.52 -19.02
C TYR A 15 -2.83 -7.38 -18.30
N LEU A 16 -2.52 -8.58 -18.80
CA LEU A 16 -1.53 -9.48 -18.20
C LEU A 16 -0.12 -8.89 -18.19
N ILE A 17 0.28 -8.19 -19.24
CA ILE A 17 1.58 -7.50 -19.31
C ILE A 17 1.66 -6.45 -18.20
N CYS A 18 0.69 -5.53 -18.10
CA CYS A 18 0.66 -4.52 -17.04
C CYS A 18 0.55 -5.13 -15.63
N ALA A 19 -0.23 -6.19 -15.48
CA ALA A 19 -0.42 -6.86 -14.21
C ALA A 19 0.87 -7.54 -13.72
N PHE A 20 1.69 -8.08 -14.63
CA PHE A 20 2.97 -8.68 -14.27
C PHE A 20 3.92 -7.69 -13.58
N GLN A 21 3.96 -6.43 -14.01
CA GLN A 21 4.83 -5.44 -13.39
C GLN A 21 4.35 -4.98 -11.99
N ASN A 22 3.06 -5.16 -11.67
CA ASN A 22 2.58 -4.95 -10.30
C ASN A 22 3.20 -5.94 -9.31
N ILE A 23 3.63 -7.13 -9.77
CA ILE A 23 4.42 -8.07 -8.96
C ILE A 23 5.70 -7.39 -8.50
N SER A 24 6.42 -6.72 -9.40
CA SER A 24 7.66 -6.01 -9.03
C SER A 24 7.42 -4.86 -8.06
N CYS A 25 6.31 -4.12 -8.22
CA CYS A 25 5.93 -3.11 -7.24
C CYS A 25 5.72 -3.73 -5.86
N GLY A 26 4.99 -4.84 -5.76
CA GLY A 26 4.81 -5.59 -4.52
C GLY A 26 6.12 -6.03 -3.89
N ILE A 27 7.04 -6.51 -4.72
CA ILE A 27 8.39 -6.90 -4.31
C ILE A 27 9.12 -5.73 -3.64
N HIS A 28 9.28 -4.60 -4.33
CA HIS A 28 10.12 -3.51 -3.82
C HIS A 28 9.54 -2.80 -2.59
N TYR A 29 8.21 -2.80 -2.44
CA TYR A 29 7.51 -2.23 -1.30
C TYR A 29 7.77 -2.99 0.01
N LEU A 30 7.90 -4.31 -0.06
CA LEU A 30 8.12 -5.18 1.10
C LEU A 30 9.50 -5.82 1.16
N ALA A 31 10.38 -5.50 0.20
CA ALA A 31 11.78 -5.94 0.19
C ALA A 31 12.52 -5.59 1.50
N SER A 32 12.19 -4.45 2.13
CA SER A 32 12.81 -3.96 3.36
C SER A 32 12.55 -4.85 4.58
N VAL A 33 11.51 -5.69 4.56
CA VAL A 33 11.16 -6.59 5.69
C VAL A 33 12.35 -7.45 6.09
N PHE A 34 13.12 -7.97 5.12
CA PHE A 34 14.32 -8.76 5.39
C PHE A 34 15.63 -7.96 5.29
N MET A 35 15.69 -6.92 4.45
CA MET A 35 16.91 -6.11 4.31
C MET A 35 17.22 -5.27 5.56
N GLY A 36 16.17 -4.77 6.23
CA GLY A 36 16.26 -3.89 7.40
C GLY A 36 16.35 -4.63 8.72
N VAL A 37 16.48 -5.97 8.73
CA VAL A 37 16.57 -6.73 9.98
C VAL A 37 17.91 -6.48 10.64
N ALA A 38 17.86 -6.16 11.93
CA ALA A 38 19.02 -6.13 12.81
C ALA A 38 19.18 -7.52 13.45
N PRO A 39 20.14 -8.35 13.00
CA PRO A 39 20.43 -9.61 13.68
C PRO A 39 20.94 -9.34 15.10
N TYR A 40 20.94 -10.39 15.91
CA TYR A 40 21.55 -10.33 17.23
C TYR A 40 23.02 -9.93 17.10
N HIS A 41 23.47 -9.03 17.99
CA HIS A 41 24.80 -8.46 17.93
C HIS A 41 25.36 -8.15 19.31
N ILE A 42 26.68 -8.18 19.39
CA ILE A 42 27.46 -7.80 20.56
C ILE A 42 28.59 -6.84 20.18
N CYS A 43 29.05 -6.06 21.14
CA CYS A 43 30.21 -5.19 20.99
C CYS A 43 31.48 -5.98 20.63
N ARG A 44 32.30 -5.49 19.70
CA ARG A 44 33.59 -6.13 19.40
C ARG A 44 34.59 -5.90 20.57
N PRO A 45 35.32 -6.93 21.02
CA PRO A 45 36.36 -6.76 22.03
C PRO A 45 37.54 -5.94 21.48
N PRO A 46 38.24 -5.16 22.32
CA PRO A 46 39.33 -4.29 21.88
C PRO A 46 40.63 -5.03 21.50
N GLY A 47 40.70 -6.34 21.72
CA GLY A 47 41.88 -7.16 21.41
C GLY A 47 41.53 -8.63 21.18
N ASN A 48 42.56 -9.46 21.03
CA ASN A 48 42.40 -10.89 20.83
C ASN A 48 41.95 -11.58 22.12
N VAL A 49 40.88 -12.37 21.99
CA VAL A 49 40.25 -13.11 23.08
C VAL A 49 41.01 -14.42 23.31
N SER A 50 41.28 -14.75 24.58
CA SER A 50 41.86 -16.02 25.01
C SER A 50 40.80 -17.01 25.47
N GLN A 51 39.79 -16.55 26.22
CA GLN A 51 38.69 -17.37 26.73
C GLN A 51 37.37 -16.58 26.74
N VAL A 52 36.27 -17.27 26.43
CA VAL A 52 34.90 -16.74 26.49
C VAL A 52 34.12 -17.52 27.53
N VAL A 53 33.48 -16.81 28.45
CA VAL A 53 32.58 -17.41 29.45
C VAL A 53 31.16 -16.89 29.20
N PHE A 54 30.26 -17.83 28.96
CA PHE A 54 28.83 -17.57 28.86
C PHE A 54 28.10 -18.52 29.81
N HIS A 55 27.54 -17.96 30.90
CA HIS A 55 27.02 -18.73 32.02
C HIS A 55 28.02 -19.80 32.52
N ASN A 56 27.74 -21.10 32.29
CA ASN A 56 28.55 -22.24 32.72
C ASN A 56 29.39 -22.88 31.60
N HIS A 57 29.33 -22.34 30.37
CA HIS A 57 30.11 -22.86 29.24
C HIS A 57 31.31 -21.95 28.95
N SER A 58 32.51 -22.51 29.07
CA SER A 58 33.75 -21.91 28.61
C SER A 58 34.07 -22.39 27.18
N ASN A 59 33.78 -21.55 26.19
CA ASN A 59 34.14 -21.84 24.80
C ASN A 59 35.41 -21.06 24.41
N TRP A 60 36.22 -21.66 23.54
CA TRP A 60 37.49 -21.12 23.08
C TRP A 60 37.35 -20.19 21.85
N SER A 61 36.19 -20.21 21.18
CA SER A 61 35.89 -19.44 19.96
C SER A 61 34.67 -18.53 20.17
N LEU A 62 34.87 -17.23 19.92
CA LEU A 62 33.81 -16.21 19.97
C LEU A 62 32.74 -16.42 18.87
N GLU A 63 33.12 -17.08 17.78
CA GLU A 63 32.26 -17.38 16.63
C GLU A 63 31.20 -18.45 16.95
N ASP A 64 31.52 -19.44 17.80
CA ASP A 64 30.57 -20.50 18.20
C ASP A 64 29.61 -20.04 19.31
N SER A 65 30.01 -19.05 20.12
CA SER A 65 29.14 -18.47 21.14
C SER A 65 27.95 -17.68 20.57
N GLY A 66 28.00 -17.24 19.31
CA GLY A 66 26.88 -16.56 18.64
C GLY A 66 25.60 -17.41 18.57
N ALA A 67 25.74 -18.73 18.52
CA ALA A 67 24.60 -19.66 18.52
C ALA A 67 23.92 -19.82 19.90
N LEU A 68 24.64 -19.56 20.99
CA LEU A 68 24.16 -19.77 22.37
C LEU A 68 23.34 -18.59 22.93
N LEU A 69 23.37 -17.42 22.28
CA LEU A 69 22.83 -16.15 22.77
C LEU A 69 21.36 -15.87 22.40
N SER A 70 20.60 -16.91 21.99
CA SER A 70 19.20 -16.78 21.56
C SER A 70 18.17 -16.77 22.71
N SER A 71 18.60 -16.79 23.97
CA SER A 71 17.75 -17.05 25.15
C SER A 71 17.39 -15.82 26.00
N GLY A 72 17.13 -14.66 25.39
CA GLY A 72 16.19 -13.66 25.92
C GLY A 72 16.37 -13.09 27.35
N HIS A 73 17.50 -13.28 28.03
CA HIS A 73 17.78 -12.67 29.33
C HIS A 73 18.85 -11.57 29.20
N LYS A 74 19.20 -10.90 30.30
CA LYS A 74 20.16 -9.77 30.34
C LYS A 74 21.58 -10.29 30.08
N ASP A 75 21.81 -10.73 28.85
CA ASP A 75 22.93 -11.59 28.52
C ASP A 75 24.10 -10.72 28.04
N TYR A 76 25.01 -10.43 28.96
CA TYR A 76 26.35 -9.95 28.63
C TYR A 76 27.29 -11.16 28.46
N VAL A 77 28.27 -11.04 27.59
CA VAL A 77 29.30 -12.07 27.38
C VAL A 77 30.58 -11.63 28.08
N ALA A 78 31.11 -12.44 29.00
CA ALA A 78 32.38 -12.16 29.63
C ALA A 78 33.52 -12.75 28.78
N VAL A 79 34.50 -11.94 28.44
CA VAL A 79 35.67 -12.34 27.63
C VAL A 79 36.96 -11.98 28.36
N GLN A 80 37.91 -12.89 28.34
CA GLN A 80 39.28 -12.62 28.77
C GLN A 80 40.14 -12.36 27.53
N LEU A 81 40.94 -11.29 27.57
CA LEU A 81 41.91 -10.96 26.55
C LEU A 81 43.26 -11.62 26.86
N GLN A 82 44.11 -11.78 25.83
CA GLN A 82 45.47 -12.32 26.00
C GLN A 82 46.35 -11.50 26.97
N ASN A 83 46.06 -10.21 27.15
CA ASN A 83 46.72 -9.35 28.12
C ASN A 83 46.24 -9.55 29.57
N GLY A 84 45.35 -10.52 29.82
CA GLY A 84 44.79 -10.83 31.14
C GLY A 84 43.58 -9.98 31.55
N GLU A 85 43.20 -8.97 30.76
CA GLU A 85 42.05 -8.12 31.07
C GLU A 85 40.72 -8.83 30.81
N ILE A 86 39.73 -8.58 31.68
CA ILE A 86 38.38 -9.15 31.56
C ILE A 86 37.39 -8.05 31.18
N TRP A 87 36.63 -8.31 30.11
CA TRP A 87 35.64 -7.41 29.55
C TRP A 87 34.26 -8.08 29.50
N GLU A 88 33.22 -7.33 29.83
CA GLU A 88 31.83 -7.71 29.64
C GLU A 88 31.30 -7.00 28.40
N LEU A 89 30.91 -7.79 27.39
CA LEU A 89 30.37 -7.29 26.14
C LEU A 89 28.85 -7.28 26.25
N SER A 90 28.27 -6.09 26.17
CA SER A 90 26.83 -5.90 26.00
C SER A 90 26.51 -5.65 24.52
N ARG A 91 25.23 -5.42 24.20
CA ARG A 91 24.79 -5.11 22.83
C ARG A 91 25.31 -3.76 22.34
N CYS A 92 25.38 -2.76 23.22
CA CYS A 92 25.68 -1.37 22.86
C CYS A 92 26.85 -0.76 23.62
N SER A 93 27.41 -1.47 24.58
CA SER A 93 28.55 -1.02 25.37
C SER A 93 29.42 -2.20 25.76
N ARG A 94 30.65 -1.90 26.19
CA ARG A 94 31.55 -2.88 26.78
C ARG A 94 32.05 -2.34 28.11
N SER A 95 32.05 -3.19 29.12
CA SER A 95 32.46 -2.82 30.47
C SER A 95 33.74 -3.56 30.85
N LYS A 96 34.78 -2.84 31.25
CA LYS A 96 36.00 -3.41 31.80
C LYS A 96 35.81 -3.69 33.28
N ARG A 97 36.13 -4.91 33.74
CA ARG A 97 36.13 -5.24 35.17
C ARG A 97 37.40 -4.70 35.82
N GLU A 98 37.26 -4.02 36.95
CA GLU A 98 38.37 -3.58 37.79
C GLU A 98 38.54 -4.56 38.96
N ASN A 99 39.75 -4.84 39.44
CA ASN A 99 40.05 -5.87 40.48
C ASN A 99 39.69 -7.31 40.06
N ILE A 100 40.65 -8.01 39.47
CA ILE A 100 40.49 -9.32 38.84
C ILE A 100 40.70 -10.43 39.90
N SER A 101 39.63 -11.10 40.33
CA SER A 101 39.73 -12.27 41.22
C SER A 101 39.58 -13.61 40.48
N SER A 102 38.78 -13.66 39.41
CA SER A 102 38.49 -14.88 38.62
C SER A 102 37.61 -14.56 37.40
N LEU A 103 37.65 -15.41 36.37
CA LEU A 103 36.79 -15.33 35.18
C LEU A 103 35.42 -15.96 35.47
N ASP A 104 34.62 -15.33 36.32
CA ASP A 104 33.27 -15.80 36.66
C ASP A 104 32.20 -15.03 35.87
N TYR A 105 31.07 -15.66 35.58
CA TYR A 105 29.96 -14.98 34.90
C TYR A 105 29.36 -13.85 35.77
N GLU A 106 29.21 -14.10 37.07
CA GLU A 106 28.75 -13.10 38.05
C GLU A 106 29.92 -12.31 38.61
N TYR A 107 29.85 -10.97 38.53
CA TYR A 107 30.85 -10.07 39.08
C TYR A 107 30.20 -8.89 39.79
N THR A 108 30.52 -8.73 41.08
CA THR A 108 29.95 -7.73 42.00
C THR A 108 30.85 -6.52 42.23
N GLY A 109 32.04 -6.44 41.63
CA GLY A 109 32.95 -5.31 41.80
C GLY A 109 32.76 -4.16 40.80
N SER A 110 33.65 -3.16 40.85
CA SER A 110 33.55 -1.96 40.02
C SER A 110 33.86 -2.24 38.53
N LYS A 111 33.10 -1.58 37.66
CA LYS A 111 33.19 -1.73 36.20
C LYS A 111 33.31 -0.34 35.56
N LYS A 112 34.13 -0.22 34.53
CA LYS A 112 34.22 0.99 33.68
C LYS A 112 33.60 0.72 32.32
N GLU A 113 32.59 1.50 31.95
CA GLU A 113 31.86 1.37 30.69
C GLU A 113 32.51 2.17 29.56
N PHE A 114 32.59 1.58 28.37
CA PHE A 114 33.13 2.18 27.15
C PHE A 114 32.20 1.93 25.96
N PRO A 115 32.14 2.87 24.99
CA PRO A 115 31.40 2.67 23.75
C PRO A 115 32.10 1.69 22.80
N CYS A 116 31.33 1.12 21.87
CA CYS A 116 31.79 0.16 20.87
C CYS A 116 32.45 0.85 19.67
N VAL A 117 33.70 1.30 19.83
CA VAL A 117 34.46 1.98 18.75
C VAL A 117 34.97 0.99 17.70
N ASP A 118 35.29 -0.24 18.10
CA ASP A 118 35.89 -1.27 17.24
C ASP A 118 34.85 -2.07 16.41
N GLY A 119 33.59 -1.60 16.40
CA GLY A 119 32.48 -2.21 15.67
C GLY A 119 31.74 -3.30 16.46
N TYR A 120 30.95 -4.10 15.73
CA TYR A 120 30.05 -5.11 16.29
C TYR A 120 30.27 -6.48 15.65
N ILE A 121 29.93 -7.52 16.40
CA ILE A 121 29.89 -8.90 15.92
C ILE A 121 28.43 -9.30 15.81
N TYR A 122 28.03 -9.77 14.63
CA TYR A 122 26.65 -10.14 14.30
C TYR A 122 26.50 -11.66 14.19
N ASP A 123 25.36 -12.18 14.64
CA ASP A 123 24.99 -13.59 14.40
C ASP A 123 24.69 -13.83 12.91
N GLN A 124 25.44 -14.77 12.30
CA GLN A 124 25.36 -15.10 10.88
C GLN A 124 24.56 -16.38 10.58
N ASN A 125 23.98 -17.05 11.58
CA ASN A 125 23.27 -18.31 11.41
C ASN A 125 22.05 -18.18 10.47
N LYS A 126 21.26 -17.12 10.69
CA LYS A 126 20.05 -16.83 9.90
C LYS A 126 20.33 -15.91 8.71
N TRP A 127 21.04 -14.80 8.93
CA TRP A 127 21.34 -13.81 7.90
C TRP A 127 22.84 -13.67 7.72
N LYS A 128 23.36 -13.86 6.51
CA LYS A 128 24.79 -13.69 6.24
C LYS A 128 25.19 -12.21 6.24
N SER A 129 24.33 -11.36 5.67
CA SER A 129 24.56 -9.92 5.62
C SER A 129 23.23 -9.19 5.39
N THR A 130 22.98 -8.14 6.15
CA THR A 130 21.85 -7.21 6.01
C THR A 130 22.33 -5.78 5.76
N ALA A 131 21.43 -4.89 5.33
CA ALA A 131 21.76 -3.47 5.19
C ALA A 131 22.19 -2.86 6.54
N VAL A 132 21.63 -3.36 7.65
CA VAL A 132 21.99 -2.93 9.01
C VAL A 132 23.42 -3.36 9.37
N THR A 133 23.82 -4.60 9.05
CA THR A 133 25.17 -5.10 9.36
C THR A 133 26.25 -4.46 8.49
N GLN A 134 25.92 -4.07 7.25
CA GLN A 134 26.89 -3.46 6.33
C GLN A 134 27.41 -2.12 6.84
N TRP A 135 26.53 -1.28 7.40
CA TRP A 135 26.86 0.08 7.85
C TRP A 135 26.79 0.26 9.38
N ASN A 136 26.75 -0.84 10.14
CA ASN A 136 26.66 -0.86 11.60
C ASN A 136 25.54 0.06 12.14
N LEU A 137 24.32 -0.07 11.62
CA LEU A 137 23.16 0.77 11.95
C LEU A 137 22.46 0.31 13.25
N VAL A 138 23.24 0.12 14.31
CA VAL A 138 22.77 -0.34 15.62
C VAL A 138 23.07 0.70 16.71
N CYS A 139 22.47 0.53 17.89
CA CYS A 139 22.67 1.40 19.06
C CYS A 139 22.49 2.90 18.74
N ASP A 140 23.55 3.72 18.82
CA ASP A 140 23.49 5.17 18.54
C ASP A 140 22.99 5.49 17.11
N ARG A 141 23.22 4.58 16.16
CA ARG A 141 22.81 4.71 14.75
C ARG A 141 21.54 3.96 14.41
N LYS A 142 20.82 3.40 15.40
CA LYS A 142 19.59 2.62 15.18
C LYS A 142 18.51 3.43 14.43
N TRP A 143 18.42 4.73 14.69
CA TRP A 143 17.45 5.62 14.04
C TRP A 143 17.62 5.68 12.50
N LEU A 144 18.83 5.49 11.99
CA LEU A 144 19.09 5.41 10.55
C LEU A 144 18.41 4.17 9.94
N ALA A 145 18.55 3.00 10.59
CA ALA A 145 17.86 1.79 10.15
C ALA A 145 16.33 1.97 10.15
N MET A 146 15.78 2.63 11.17
CA MET A 146 14.35 2.94 11.28
C MET A 146 13.83 3.83 10.14
N LEU A 147 14.68 4.71 9.60
CA LEU A 147 14.29 5.63 8.52
C LEU A 147 14.23 5.00 7.12
N ILE A 148 14.76 3.78 6.94
CA ILE A 148 14.82 3.11 5.62
C ILE A 148 13.41 2.97 5.00
N GLN A 149 12.45 2.45 5.76
CA GLN A 149 11.10 2.21 5.24
C GLN A 149 10.24 3.48 5.17
N PRO A 150 10.23 4.37 6.17
CA PRO A 150 9.53 5.66 6.09
C PRO A 150 10.01 6.52 4.92
N LEU A 151 11.32 6.61 4.66
CA LEU A 151 11.82 7.41 3.54
C LEU A 151 11.47 6.77 2.19
N PHE A 152 11.48 5.44 2.11
CA PHE A 152 10.94 4.73 0.94
C PHE A 152 9.47 5.09 0.71
N MET A 153 8.62 5.08 1.76
CA MET A 153 7.21 5.45 1.64
C MET A 153 6.99 6.94 1.34
N PHE A 154 7.89 7.81 1.80
CA PHE A 154 7.89 9.22 1.41
C PHE A 154 8.22 9.40 -0.08
N GLY A 155 9.18 8.64 -0.62
CA GLY A 155 9.43 8.57 -2.06
C GLY A 155 8.20 8.09 -2.83
N VAL A 156 7.49 7.08 -2.32
CA VAL A 156 6.23 6.60 -2.89
C VAL A 156 5.17 7.71 -2.98
N LEU A 157 4.99 8.49 -1.90
CA LEU A 157 4.09 9.64 -1.88
C LEU A 157 4.46 10.64 -2.98
N LEU A 158 5.72 11.09 -3.01
CA LEU A 158 6.19 12.07 -3.99
C LEU A 158 6.04 11.57 -5.42
N GLY A 159 6.38 10.30 -5.68
CA GLY A 159 6.23 9.69 -7.00
C GLY A 159 4.78 9.61 -7.47
N SER A 160 3.84 9.34 -6.57
CA SER A 160 2.41 9.27 -6.94
C SER A 160 1.86 10.64 -7.35
N VAL A 161 2.34 11.73 -6.72
CA VAL A 161 1.96 13.10 -7.07
C VAL A 161 2.61 13.52 -8.38
N THR A 162 3.91 13.28 -8.55
CA THR A 162 4.66 13.73 -9.74
C THR A 162 4.23 12.98 -11.00
N PHE A 163 4.24 11.64 -10.97
CA PHE A 163 3.88 10.83 -12.14
C PHE A 163 2.37 10.80 -12.41
N GLY A 164 1.54 10.97 -11.38
CA GLY A 164 0.10 11.21 -11.56
C GLY A 164 -0.13 12.49 -12.37
N TYR A 165 0.51 13.60 -11.98
CA TYR A 165 0.45 14.86 -12.72
C TYR A 165 0.97 14.73 -14.16
N PHE A 166 2.05 13.97 -14.38
CA PHE A 166 2.59 13.74 -15.73
C PHE A 166 1.65 12.89 -16.60
N SER A 167 0.95 11.90 -16.04
CA SER A 167 0.00 11.06 -16.77
C SER A 167 -1.30 11.77 -17.10
N ASP A 168 -1.80 12.59 -16.17
CA ASP A 168 -3.11 13.22 -16.25
C ASP A 168 -3.06 14.60 -16.90
N SER A 169 -2.01 14.94 -17.65
CA SER A 169 -1.94 16.16 -18.49
C SER A 169 -2.92 16.15 -19.68
N LEU A 170 -4.08 15.52 -19.48
CA LEU A 170 -5.31 15.79 -20.19
C LEU A 170 -6.09 16.89 -19.47
N LEU A 171 -6.22 18.03 -20.15
CA LEU A 171 -7.08 19.18 -19.86
C LEU A 171 -6.47 20.34 -19.04
N HIS A 172 -5.83 21.27 -19.78
CA HIS A 172 -5.75 22.72 -19.52
C HIS A 172 -5.19 23.24 -18.17
N PHE A 173 -3.86 23.23 -18.06
CA PHE A 173 -3.11 24.18 -17.20
C PHE A 173 -2.45 25.32 -18.02
N LEU A 174 -2.93 25.59 -19.24
CA LEU A 174 -2.50 26.72 -20.06
C LEU A 174 -3.70 27.27 -20.83
N LEU A 175 -4.54 28.03 -20.16
CA LEU A 175 -5.04 29.33 -20.62
C LEU A 175 -5.46 30.07 -19.33
N ASP A 176 -4.78 31.17 -19.06
CA ASP A 176 -5.04 32.22 -18.06
C ASP A 176 -4.94 31.92 -16.56
N VAL A 177 -3.78 32.23 -15.99
CA VAL A 177 -3.67 32.74 -14.61
C VAL A 177 -3.56 34.27 -14.71
N PRO A 178 -4.53 35.05 -14.22
CA PRO A 178 -4.36 36.49 -14.07
C PRO A 178 -3.34 36.80 -12.98
N ARG A 179 -2.39 37.68 -13.32
CA ARG A 179 -1.43 38.30 -12.41
C ARG A 179 -2.13 38.88 -11.18
N TRP A 180 -1.75 38.45 -9.98
CA TRP A 180 -1.87 39.28 -8.78
C TRP A 180 -0.67 39.10 -7.84
N GLN A 181 -0.13 40.25 -7.43
CA GLN A 181 1.07 40.54 -6.64
C GLN A 181 1.23 39.74 -5.33
N VAL A 182 2.39 39.08 -5.15
CA VAL A 182 3.02 38.79 -3.84
C VAL A 182 4.55 38.79 -4.02
N PRO A 183 5.35 39.47 -3.18
CA PRO A 183 6.76 39.78 -3.49
C PRO A 183 7.76 38.63 -3.30
N ASP A 184 8.84 38.76 -4.07
CA ASP A 184 9.76 37.75 -4.61
C ASP A 184 11.03 37.58 -3.76
N HIS A 185 11.62 36.39 -3.59
CA HIS A 185 12.72 35.96 -4.47
C HIS A 185 13.05 34.45 -4.43
N PHE A 186 12.58 33.68 -3.42
CA PHE A 186 12.94 32.25 -3.27
C PHE A 186 11.94 31.30 -3.96
N PHE A 187 10.66 31.70 -4.02
CA PHE A 187 9.58 30.90 -4.60
C PHE A 187 9.58 30.93 -6.14
N MET A 188 10.04 32.03 -6.76
CA MET A 188 10.13 32.16 -8.21
C MET A 188 11.24 31.31 -8.84
N TRP A 189 12.33 30.99 -8.13
CA TRP A 189 13.41 30.15 -8.70
C TRP A 189 13.02 28.67 -8.73
N ALA A 190 12.33 28.19 -7.69
CA ALA A 190 11.77 26.84 -7.64
C ALA A 190 10.62 26.65 -8.65
N ILE A 191 9.78 27.68 -8.86
CA ILE A 191 8.69 27.64 -9.84
C ILE A 191 9.21 27.86 -11.28
N SER A 192 10.24 28.67 -11.53
CA SER A 192 10.75 28.85 -12.89
C SER A 192 11.45 27.60 -13.43
N GLN A 193 12.21 26.87 -12.60
CA GLN A 193 12.77 25.57 -12.98
C GLN A 193 11.68 24.48 -13.10
N SER A 194 10.67 24.49 -12.22
CA SER A 194 9.52 23.59 -12.33
C SER A 194 8.64 23.90 -13.56
N CYS A 195 8.53 25.17 -13.97
CA CYS A 195 7.80 25.61 -15.16
C CYS A 195 8.54 25.27 -16.45
N LEU A 196 9.87 25.43 -16.51
CA LEU A 196 10.68 25.02 -17.67
C LEU A 196 10.66 23.49 -17.87
N CYS A 197 10.74 22.72 -16.78
CA CYS A 197 10.58 21.27 -16.82
C CYS A 197 9.12 20.88 -17.20
N SER A 198 8.13 21.58 -16.65
CA SER A 198 6.70 21.41 -16.98
C SER A 198 6.37 21.73 -18.45
N GLN A 199 7.06 22.67 -19.10
CA GLN A 199 6.80 23.03 -20.50
C GLN A 199 7.36 22.00 -21.50
N TYR A 200 8.48 21.34 -21.15
CA TYR A 200 9.05 20.25 -21.94
C TYR A 200 8.35 18.90 -21.70
N LEU A 201 7.82 18.64 -20.49
CA LEU A 201 7.17 17.35 -20.16
C LEU A 201 5.67 17.25 -20.50
N LYS A 202 5.03 18.33 -20.98
CA LYS A 202 3.60 18.40 -21.37
C LYS A 202 3.16 17.47 -22.52
N ARG A 203 4.00 16.56 -23.00
CA ARG A 203 3.77 15.73 -24.21
C ARG A 203 4.02 14.23 -24.02
N LEU A 204 4.27 13.75 -22.80
CA LEU A 204 4.62 12.35 -22.57
C LEU A 204 3.35 11.51 -22.45
N GLY A 205 3.07 10.71 -23.49
CA GLY A 205 2.00 9.71 -23.47
C GLY A 205 2.22 8.64 -22.39
N ARG A 206 1.16 7.92 -22.02
CA ARG A 206 1.18 6.96 -20.90
C ARG A 206 2.13 5.81 -21.16
N ARG A 207 2.29 5.40 -22.42
CA ARG A 207 3.25 4.37 -22.82
C ARG A 207 4.68 4.75 -22.43
N VAL A 208 5.08 6.00 -22.67
CA VAL A 208 6.44 6.47 -22.38
C VAL A 208 6.68 6.51 -20.87
N VAL A 209 5.68 6.95 -20.10
CA VAL A 209 5.77 6.98 -18.63
C VAL A 209 5.89 5.57 -18.06
N LEU A 210 5.12 4.59 -18.56
CA LEU A 210 5.22 3.19 -18.13
C LEU A 210 6.61 2.59 -18.43
N TRP A 211 7.16 2.90 -19.59
CA TRP A 211 8.49 2.44 -19.99
C TRP A 211 9.61 3.09 -19.16
N ALA A 212 9.55 4.41 -18.98
CA ALA A 212 10.52 5.17 -18.20
C ALA A 212 10.52 4.73 -16.73
N THR A 213 9.32 4.56 -16.14
CA THR A 213 9.19 4.11 -14.76
C THR A 213 9.67 2.67 -14.58
N SER A 214 9.31 1.75 -15.47
CA SER A 214 9.77 0.37 -15.33
C SER A 214 11.29 0.22 -15.51
N SER A 215 11.87 0.98 -16.44
CA SER A 215 13.32 1.04 -16.63
C SER A 215 14.01 1.66 -15.41
N GLY A 216 13.47 2.75 -14.86
CA GLY A 216 13.99 3.37 -13.65
C GLY A 216 13.92 2.43 -12.43
N MET A 217 12.87 1.62 -12.30
CA MET A 217 12.74 0.64 -11.23
C MET A 217 13.87 -0.39 -11.27
N PHE A 218 14.19 -0.91 -12.45
CA PHE A 218 15.32 -1.81 -12.64
C PHE A 218 16.66 -1.12 -12.31
N LEU A 219 16.91 0.06 -12.90
CA LEU A 219 18.18 0.78 -12.75
C LEU A 219 18.45 1.19 -11.30
N PHE A 220 17.49 1.82 -10.63
CA PHE A 220 17.64 2.22 -9.22
C PHE A 220 17.65 1.00 -8.29
N GLY A 221 16.95 -0.07 -8.65
CA GLY A 221 16.98 -1.34 -7.93
C GLY A 221 18.37 -1.97 -7.91
N ILE A 222 19.04 -2.02 -9.07
CA ILE A 222 20.42 -2.49 -9.20
C ILE A 222 21.41 -1.51 -8.55
N ALA A 223 21.24 -0.19 -8.75
CA ALA A 223 22.09 0.82 -8.13
C ALA A 223 22.08 0.72 -6.60
N ALA A 224 20.93 0.43 -5.99
CA ALA A 224 20.81 0.21 -4.55
C ALA A 224 21.62 -1.02 -4.06
N ALA A 225 21.79 -2.05 -4.89
CA ALA A 225 22.58 -3.23 -4.53
C ALA A 225 24.10 -2.95 -4.52
N PHE A 226 24.57 -2.03 -5.36
CA PHE A 226 25.98 -1.65 -5.49
C PHE A 226 26.36 -0.40 -4.66
N ALA A 227 25.46 0.09 -3.81
CA ALA A 227 25.74 1.26 -2.99
C ALA A 227 26.84 0.98 -1.96
N ALA A 228 27.92 1.77 -2.00
CA ALA A 228 29.02 1.69 -1.03
C ALA A 228 28.66 2.39 0.30
N ASP A 229 27.98 3.54 0.20
CA ASP A 229 27.60 4.36 1.34
C ASP A 229 26.10 4.25 1.64
N TYR A 230 25.76 4.38 2.92
CA TYR A 230 24.38 4.39 3.40
C TYR A 230 23.52 5.48 2.73
N TYR A 231 24.06 6.69 2.54
CA TYR A 231 23.30 7.79 1.92
C TYR A 231 23.01 7.53 0.44
N THR A 232 23.95 6.94 -0.29
CA THR A 232 23.77 6.54 -1.69
C THR A 232 22.74 5.40 -1.80
N PHE A 233 22.80 4.42 -0.89
CA PHE A 233 21.78 3.37 -0.78
C PHE A 233 20.39 3.97 -0.56
N MET A 234 20.30 4.93 0.36
CA MET A 234 19.05 5.59 0.70
C MET A 234 18.49 6.42 -0.47
N ALA A 235 19.34 7.17 -1.16
CA ALA A 235 18.94 7.95 -2.33
C ALA A 235 18.45 7.03 -3.47
N ALA A 236 19.16 5.94 -3.76
CA ALA A 236 18.74 4.96 -4.76
C ALA A 236 17.39 4.33 -4.41
N ARG A 237 17.18 3.95 -3.14
CA ARG A 237 15.91 3.40 -2.64
C ARG A 237 14.77 4.42 -2.70
N PHE A 238 15.05 5.70 -2.45
CA PHE A 238 14.07 6.79 -2.56
C PHE A 238 13.61 6.99 -4.00
N PHE A 239 14.53 7.05 -4.97
CA PHE A 239 14.17 7.16 -6.38
C PHE A 239 13.49 5.89 -6.90
N LEU A 240 13.92 4.71 -6.46
CA LEU A 240 13.23 3.44 -6.73
C LEU A 240 11.77 3.50 -6.26
N ALA A 241 11.51 4.02 -5.05
CA ALA A 241 10.17 4.20 -4.51
C ALA A 241 9.31 5.16 -5.34
N MET A 242 9.86 6.33 -5.70
CA MET A 242 9.17 7.32 -6.54
C MET A 242 8.73 6.72 -7.87
N VAL A 243 9.65 5.98 -8.49
CA VAL A 243 9.42 5.36 -9.79
C VAL A 243 8.42 4.20 -9.69
N ALA A 244 8.50 3.39 -8.63
CA ALA A 244 7.56 2.29 -8.40
C ALA A 244 6.12 2.77 -8.14
N SER A 245 5.94 3.85 -7.38
CA SER A 245 4.60 4.42 -7.18
C SER A 245 4.06 5.09 -8.44
N GLY A 246 4.93 5.75 -9.22
CA GLY A 246 4.55 6.30 -10.52
C GLY A 246 4.02 5.23 -11.47
N TYR A 247 4.68 4.07 -11.52
CA TYR A 247 4.18 2.93 -12.28
C TYR A 247 2.79 2.48 -11.81
N LEU A 248 2.58 2.28 -10.51
CA LEU A 248 1.29 1.80 -9.97
C LEU A 248 0.13 2.71 -10.37
N VAL A 249 0.33 4.02 -10.30
CA VAL A 249 -0.72 5.00 -10.66
C VAL A 249 -0.99 4.93 -12.16
N VAL A 250 0.02 5.11 -13.01
CA VAL A 250 -0.17 5.18 -14.46
C VAL A 250 -0.61 3.84 -15.04
N GLY A 251 -0.08 2.73 -14.53
CA GLY A 251 -0.45 1.38 -14.94
C GLY A 251 -1.90 1.04 -14.62
N PHE A 252 -2.39 1.49 -13.46
CA PHE A 252 -3.80 1.37 -13.11
C PHE A 252 -4.69 2.14 -14.09
N VAL A 253 -4.42 3.42 -14.35
CA VAL A 253 -5.26 4.21 -15.28
C VAL A 253 -5.19 3.67 -16.71
N TYR A 254 -3.99 3.26 -17.17
CA TYR A 254 -3.80 2.65 -18.49
C TYR A 254 -4.71 1.43 -18.69
N VAL A 255 -4.71 0.50 -17.74
CA VAL A 255 -5.56 -0.70 -17.83
C VAL A 255 -7.05 -0.37 -17.76
N MET A 256 -7.43 0.60 -16.94
CA MET A 256 -8.82 1.00 -16.74
C MET A 256 -9.43 1.71 -17.95
N GLU A 257 -8.60 2.28 -18.82
CA GLU A 257 -9.01 2.86 -20.10
C GLU A 257 -9.20 1.82 -21.19
N PHE A 258 -8.45 0.72 -21.18
CA PHE A 258 -8.67 -0.37 -22.12
C PHE A 258 -9.83 -1.29 -21.73
N ILE A 259 -10.18 -1.34 -20.44
CA ILE A 259 -11.22 -2.22 -19.90
C ILE A 259 -12.55 -1.48 -19.77
N GLY A 260 -13.61 -2.06 -20.36
CA GLY A 260 -14.97 -1.53 -20.27
C GLY A 260 -15.54 -1.55 -18.84
N MET A 261 -16.55 -0.71 -18.60
CA MET A 261 -17.16 -0.47 -17.28
C MET A 261 -17.57 -1.76 -16.54
N LYS A 262 -18.05 -2.79 -17.26
CA LYS A 262 -18.57 -4.05 -16.69
C LYS A 262 -17.50 -4.90 -15.97
N TYR A 263 -16.27 -4.92 -16.48
CA TYR A 263 -15.17 -5.75 -15.94
C TYR A 263 -14.19 -4.96 -15.08
N ARG A 264 -14.47 -3.67 -14.88
CA ARG A 264 -13.58 -2.71 -14.23
C ARG A 264 -13.28 -3.09 -12.78
N THR A 265 -14.28 -3.51 -12.02
CA THR A 265 -14.14 -3.94 -10.61
C THR A 265 -13.24 -5.17 -10.51
N TRP A 266 -13.50 -6.19 -11.33
CA TRP A 266 -12.70 -7.41 -11.38
C TRP A 266 -11.25 -7.12 -11.76
N ALA A 267 -11.02 -6.28 -12.77
CA ALA A 267 -9.68 -5.90 -13.20
C ALA A 267 -8.88 -5.16 -12.11
N SER A 268 -9.52 -4.22 -11.40
CA SER A 268 -8.91 -3.48 -10.28
C SER A 268 -8.44 -4.41 -9.16
N VAL A 269 -9.29 -5.37 -8.78
CA VAL A 269 -8.98 -6.33 -7.71
C VAL A 269 -7.88 -7.31 -8.11
N HIS A 270 -7.92 -7.78 -9.36
CA HIS A 270 -6.85 -8.66 -9.85
C HIS A 270 -5.50 -7.93 -9.89
N MET A 271 -5.46 -6.64 -10.24
CA MET A 271 -4.21 -5.87 -10.18
C MET A 271 -3.55 -5.85 -8.79
N HIS A 272 -4.37 -5.76 -7.72
CA HIS A 272 -3.89 -5.88 -6.34
C HIS A 272 -3.45 -7.30 -6.00
N THR A 273 -4.10 -8.31 -6.57
CA THR A 273 -3.72 -9.72 -6.39
C THR A 273 -2.30 -9.98 -6.92
N PHE A 274 -1.92 -9.38 -8.05
CA PHE A 274 -0.54 -9.47 -8.57
C PHE A 274 0.49 -8.79 -7.66
N PHE A 275 0.13 -7.69 -6.98
CA PHE A 275 0.98 -7.09 -5.96
C PHE A 275 1.24 -8.07 -4.80
N THR A 276 0.21 -8.82 -4.38
CA THR A 276 0.33 -9.89 -3.37
C THR A 276 1.19 -11.06 -3.84
N VAL A 277 1.17 -11.41 -5.14
CA VAL A 277 2.13 -12.40 -5.67
C VAL A 277 3.57 -11.90 -5.49
N GLY A 278 3.81 -10.59 -5.61
CA GLY A 278 5.12 -9.99 -5.33
C GLY A 278 5.58 -10.17 -3.88
N THR A 279 4.67 -10.10 -2.91
CA THR A 279 5.02 -10.35 -1.50
C THR A 279 5.37 -11.80 -1.22
N LEU A 280 4.69 -12.74 -1.87
CA LEU A 280 5.05 -14.16 -1.79
C LEU A 280 6.46 -14.41 -2.34
N LEU A 281 6.82 -13.76 -3.45
CA LEU A 281 8.16 -13.85 -4.02
C LEU A 281 9.23 -13.24 -3.11
N VAL A 282 8.91 -12.17 -2.37
CA VAL A 282 9.80 -11.61 -1.35
C VAL A 282 10.10 -12.62 -0.24
N ALA A 283 9.08 -13.29 0.29
CA ALA A 283 9.26 -14.34 1.30
C ALA A 283 10.11 -15.51 0.79
N LEU A 284 9.83 -15.98 -0.44
CA LEU A 284 10.59 -17.06 -1.07
C LEU A 284 12.05 -16.66 -1.34
N THR A 285 12.28 -15.47 -1.89
CA THR A 285 13.63 -14.99 -2.19
C THR A 285 14.43 -14.75 -0.91
N GLY A 286 13.79 -14.25 0.15
CA GLY A 286 14.44 -14.08 1.45
C GLY A 286 14.91 -15.40 2.07
N TYR A 287 14.15 -16.48 1.85
CA TYR A 287 14.53 -17.82 2.30
C TYR A 287 15.73 -18.38 1.51
N LEU A 288 15.74 -18.20 0.20
CA LEU A 288 16.79 -18.71 -0.70
C LEU A 288 18.09 -17.88 -0.63
N VAL A 289 17.97 -16.56 -0.49
CA VAL A 289 19.09 -15.62 -0.57
C VAL A 289 19.26 -14.88 0.76
N ARG A 290 20.31 -15.25 1.51
CA ARG A 290 20.62 -14.70 2.85
C ARG A 290 21.54 -13.48 2.84
N THR A 291 21.90 -12.99 1.65
CA THR A 291 22.82 -11.85 1.45
C THR A 291 22.04 -10.70 0.81
N TRP A 292 21.99 -9.53 1.47
CA TRP A 292 21.08 -8.44 1.09
C TRP A 292 21.29 -7.85 -0.31
N TRP A 293 22.53 -7.67 -0.79
CA TRP A 293 22.79 -7.06 -2.10
C TRP A 293 22.39 -8.01 -3.24
N LEU A 294 22.70 -9.30 -3.10
CA LEU A 294 22.25 -10.33 -4.04
C LEU A 294 20.72 -10.46 -4.02
N TYR A 295 20.12 -10.38 -2.83
CA TYR A 295 18.67 -10.36 -2.66
C TYR A 295 18.06 -9.17 -3.43
N GLN A 296 18.58 -7.96 -3.25
CA GLN A 296 18.12 -6.76 -3.97
C GLN A 296 18.30 -6.88 -5.50
N MET A 297 19.38 -7.51 -5.98
CA MET A 297 19.59 -7.79 -7.41
C MET A 297 18.56 -8.78 -7.97
N VAL A 298 18.31 -9.88 -7.26
CA VAL A 298 17.33 -10.90 -7.69
C VAL A 298 15.94 -10.28 -7.76
N LEU A 299 15.56 -9.49 -6.76
CA LEU A 299 14.28 -8.78 -6.74
C LEU A 299 14.14 -7.81 -7.91
N SER A 300 15.19 -7.06 -8.24
CA SER A 300 15.18 -6.10 -9.34
C SER A 300 15.11 -6.81 -10.71
N THR A 301 15.71 -8.00 -10.86
CA THR A 301 15.66 -8.77 -12.12
C THR A 301 14.23 -9.17 -12.52
N VAL A 302 13.28 -9.24 -11.57
CA VAL A 302 11.87 -9.56 -11.86
C VAL A 302 11.19 -8.52 -12.76
N THR A 303 11.70 -7.28 -12.85
CA THR A 303 11.18 -6.27 -13.78
C THR A 303 11.57 -6.49 -15.24
N VAL A 304 12.64 -7.27 -15.50
CA VAL A 304 13.24 -7.39 -16.83
C VAL A 304 12.25 -7.92 -17.88
N PRO A 305 11.46 -8.98 -17.62
CA PRO A 305 10.48 -9.47 -18.60
C PRO A 305 9.47 -8.40 -19.02
N PHE A 306 9.05 -7.53 -18.10
CA PHE A 306 8.13 -6.45 -18.44
C PHE A 306 8.78 -5.39 -19.33
N ILE A 307 10.02 -5.00 -19.05
CA ILE A 307 10.77 -4.03 -19.86
C ILE A 307 10.87 -4.53 -21.31
N LEU A 308 11.09 -5.83 -21.51
CA LEU A 308 11.11 -6.44 -22.84
C LEU A 308 9.73 -6.41 -23.52
N CYS A 309 8.64 -6.59 -22.76
CA CYS A 309 7.28 -6.54 -23.28
C CYS A 309 6.74 -5.11 -23.50
N CYS A 310 7.33 -4.06 -22.90
CA CYS A 310 6.87 -2.67 -23.01
C CYS A 310 6.77 -2.15 -24.46
N TRP A 311 7.57 -2.69 -25.38
CA TRP A 311 7.56 -2.26 -26.78
C TRP A 311 6.26 -2.63 -27.50
N VAL A 312 5.54 -3.64 -27.00
CA VAL A 312 4.28 -4.13 -27.55
C VAL A 312 3.08 -3.25 -27.14
N LEU A 313 3.23 -2.45 -26.07
CA LEU A 313 2.14 -1.64 -25.53
C LEU A 313 1.80 -0.46 -26.47
N PRO A 314 0.56 -0.34 -26.97
CA PRO A 314 0.10 0.85 -27.69
C PRO A 314 -0.14 2.01 -26.73
N GLU A 315 -0.27 3.22 -27.28
CA GLU A 315 -0.79 4.35 -26.52
C GLU A 315 -2.30 4.22 -26.30
N THR A 316 -2.82 4.85 -25.25
CA THR A 316 -4.26 4.79 -24.94
C THR A 316 -5.09 5.55 -25.98
N PRO A 317 -6.22 5.00 -26.45
CA PRO A 317 -7.05 5.65 -27.45
C PRO A 317 -7.69 6.94 -26.91
N PHE A 318 -8.00 6.98 -25.61
CA PHE A 318 -8.54 8.16 -24.94
C PHE A 318 -7.56 9.33 -24.94
N TRP A 319 -6.28 9.09 -24.66
CA TRP A 319 -5.24 10.12 -24.72
C TRP A 319 -4.99 10.62 -26.15
N LEU A 320 -5.03 9.72 -27.15
CA LEU A 320 -4.88 10.10 -28.56
C LEU A 320 -6.03 10.99 -29.04
N LEU A 321 -7.26 10.67 -28.64
CA LEU A 321 -8.46 11.46 -28.97
C LEU A 321 -8.38 12.89 -28.43
N SER A 322 -8.05 13.03 -27.16
CA SER A 322 -7.95 14.32 -26.48
C SER A 322 -6.71 15.13 -26.86
N ALA A 323 -5.64 14.48 -27.31
CA ALA A 323 -4.50 15.14 -27.95
C ALA A 323 -4.79 15.59 -29.40
N GLY A 324 -5.99 15.33 -29.92
CA GLY A 324 -6.39 15.66 -31.30
C GLY A 324 -5.76 14.76 -32.38
N ARG A 325 -5.16 13.64 -32.00
CA ARG A 325 -4.49 12.68 -32.90
C ARG A 325 -5.46 11.60 -33.38
N TYR A 326 -6.52 12.01 -34.09
CA TYR A 326 -7.62 11.13 -34.50
C TYR A 326 -7.20 9.98 -35.42
N GLU A 327 -6.25 10.19 -36.33
CA GLU A 327 -5.79 9.13 -37.24
C GLU A 327 -5.07 8.00 -36.48
N GLU A 328 -4.29 8.34 -35.46
CA GLU A 328 -3.61 7.35 -34.63
C GLU A 328 -4.57 6.63 -33.72
N ALA A 329 -5.56 7.34 -33.17
CA ALA A 329 -6.64 6.73 -32.41
C ALA A 329 -7.39 5.70 -33.27
N GLN A 330 -7.73 6.05 -34.52
CA GLN A 330 -8.37 5.12 -35.46
C GLN A 330 -7.50 3.90 -35.75
N LYS A 331 -6.18 4.07 -35.99
CA LYS A 331 -5.25 2.93 -36.19
C LYS A 331 -5.27 1.97 -35.01
N ILE A 332 -5.29 2.47 -33.77
CA ILE A 332 -5.37 1.61 -32.58
C ILE A 332 -6.72 0.90 -32.50
N VAL A 333 -7.83 1.59 -32.77
CA VAL A 333 -9.17 0.98 -32.83
C VAL A 333 -9.25 -0.10 -33.91
N ASP A 334 -8.64 0.11 -35.07
CA ASP A 334 -8.58 -0.88 -36.15
C ASP A 334 -7.75 -2.11 -35.76
N ILE A 335 -6.63 -1.93 -35.04
CA ILE A 335 -5.83 -3.05 -34.50
C ILE A 335 -6.66 -3.85 -33.50
N ILE A 336 -7.36 -3.16 -32.58
CA ILE A 336 -8.25 -3.78 -31.61
C ILE A 336 -9.36 -4.57 -32.33
N ALA A 337 -9.98 -3.98 -33.35
CA ALA A 337 -11.03 -4.61 -34.14
C ALA A 337 -10.53 -5.86 -34.89
N LYS A 338 -9.34 -5.78 -35.52
CA LYS A 338 -8.68 -6.91 -36.19
C LYS A 338 -8.40 -8.07 -35.25
N TRP A 339 -7.82 -7.80 -34.08
CA TRP A 339 -7.52 -8.82 -33.08
C TRP A 339 -8.78 -9.46 -32.48
N ASN A 340 -9.84 -8.67 -32.35
CA ASN A 340 -11.09 -9.11 -31.76
C ASN A 340 -12.05 -9.73 -32.80
N ARG A 341 -11.68 -9.74 -34.09
CA ARG A 341 -12.51 -10.18 -35.21
C ARG A 341 -13.87 -9.49 -35.25
N THR A 342 -13.91 -8.20 -34.91
CA THR A 342 -15.11 -7.36 -34.93
C THR A 342 -15.01 -6.30 -36.03
N SER A 343 -16.15 -5.80 -36.53
CA SER A 343 -16.18 -4.69 -37.48
C SER A 343 -15.53 -3.44 -36.88
N SER A 344 -14.64 -2.79 -37.62
CA SER A 344 -14.09 -1.49 -37.21
C SER A 344 -15.17 -0.42 -37.31
N CYS A 345 -15.31 0.39 -36.27
CA CYS A 345 -16.17 1.56 -36.27
C CYS A 345 -15.34 2.77 -36.70
N LYS A 346 -15.87 3.59 -37.62
CA LYS A 346 -15.25 4.87 -37.95
C LYS A 346 -15.47 5.83 -36.79
N LEU A 347 -14.38 6.25 -36.16
CA LEU A 347 -14.39 7.18 -35.03
C LEU A 347 -15.04 8.52 -35.37
N SER A 348 -15.03 8.90 -36.66
CA SER A 348 -15.74 10.08 -37.19
C SER A 348 -17.27 10.01 -37.05
N GLU A 349 -17.87 8.82 -37.08
CA GLU A 349 -19.33 8.64 -36.87
C GLU A 349 -19.72 8.66 -35.39
N LEU A 350 -18.81 8.24 -34.51
CA LEU A 350 -19.01 8.32 -33.05
C LEU A 350 -18.89 9.75 -32.53
N LEU A 351 -17.94 10.52 -33.06
CA LEU A 351 -17.77 11.93 -32.68
C LEU A 351 -18.96 12.80 -33.15
N SER A 352 -19.56 12.47 -34.31
CA SER A 352 -20.74 13.17 -34.82
C SER A 352 -22.03 12.82 -34.07
N LEU A 353 -22.12 11.64 -33.45
CA LEU A 353 -23.22 11.26 -32.56
C LEU A 353 -23.22 12.03 -31.23
N ASP A 354 -22.04 12.30 -30.65
CA ASP A 354 -21.92 13.12 -29.43
C ASP A 354 -22.27 14.60 -29.68
N LEU A 355 -22.03 15.09 -30.91
CA LEU A 355 -22.41 16.44 -31.35
C LEU A 355 -23.92 16.61 -31.64
N GLN A 356 -24.70 15.52 -31.73
CA GLN A 356 -26.14 15.55 -32.01
C GLN A 356 -27.03 15.45 -30.75
N GLY A 357 -26.43 15.36 -29.56
CA GLY A 357 -27.16 15.60 -28.30
C GLY A 357 -27.65 17.05 -28.22
N PRO A 358 -28.77 17.34 -27.52
CA PRO A 358 -29.32 18.69 -27.49
C PRO A 358 -28.27 19.67 -26.96
N VAL A 359 -27.85 20.58 -27.84
CA VAL A 359 -26.89 21.66 -27.57
C VAL A 359 -27.54 22.65 -26.60
N GLY A 360 -27.41 22.36 -25.31
CA GLY A 360 -27.55 23.36 -24.25
C GLY A 360 -26.21 24.07 -24.07
N ASN A 361 -26.11 25.28 -24.64
CA ASN A 361 -25.16 26.37 -24.38
C ASN A 361 -23.74 26.02 -23.88
N SER A 362 -22.75 26.40 -24.70
CA SER A 362 -21.30 26.50 -24.41
C SER A 362 -20.60 25.18 -24.06
N PRO A 363 -19.31 25.01 -24.42
CA PRO A 363 -18.51 23.97 -23.78
C PRO A 363 -18.54 24.30 -22.29
N THR A 364 -19.29 23.52 -21.49
CA THR A 364 -19.25 23.61 -20.03
C THR A 364 -17.78 23.59 -19.64
N GLU A 365 -17.27 24.74 -19.21
CA GLU A 365 -16.01 24.82 -18.49
C GLU A 365 -16.05 23.69 -17.47
N VAL A 366 -15.07 22.78 -17.54
CA VAL A 366 -14.85 21.81 -16.48
C VAL A 366 -14.51 22.65 -15.25
N GLN A 367 -15.53 22.95 -14.45
CA GLN A 367 -15.41 23.80 -13.28
C GLN A 367 -14.37 23.14 -12.37
N LYS A 368 -13.23 23.82 -12.17
CA LYS A 368 -12.16 23.30 -11.32
C LYS A 368 -12.66 23.22 -9.90
N HIS A 369 -13.04 22.01 -9.47
CA HIS A 369 -13.35 21.77 -8.08
C HIS A 369 -12.05 21.65 -7.30
N ASN A 370 -11.73 22.69 -6.54
CA ASN A 370 -10.67 22.64 -5.54
C ASN A 370 -10.99 21.58 -4.48
N LEU A 371 -9.95 21.08 -3.80
CA LEU A 371 -10.08 20.12 -2.69
C LEU A 371 -11.00 20.63 -1.56
N SER A 372 -11.14 21.95 -1.43
CA SER A 372 -12.11 22.62 -0.55
C SER A 372 -13.57 22.28 -0.84
N TYR A 373 -13.89 21.84 -2.05
CA TYR A 373 -15.26 21.45 -2.42
C TYR A 373 -15.73 20.17 -1.72
N LEU A 374 -14.79 19.28 -1.32
CA LEU A 374 -15.12 18.13 -0.47
C LEU A 374 -15.53 18.53 0.96
N PHE A 375 -15.21 19.76 1.36
CA PHE A 375 -15.49 20.32 2.68
C PHE A 375 -16.57 21.40 2.64
N TYR A 376 -17.28 21.56 1.52
CA TYR A 376 -18.30 22.59 1.36
C TYR A 376 -19.48 22.41 2.33
N ASN A 377 -19.90 21.16 2.58
CA ASN A 377 -20.99 20.84 3.49
C ASN A 377 -20.48 19.93 4.63
N TRP A 378 -20.92 20.18 5.87
CA TRP A 378 -20.55 19.41 7.06
C TRP A 378 -20.87 17.90 6.94
N SER A 379 -21.97 17.55 6.28
CA SER A 379 -22.33 16.14 6.02
C SER A 379 -21.31 15.46 5.10
N ILE A 380 -20.93 16.14 4.01
CA ILE A 380 -19.94 15.65 3.04
C ILE A 380 -18.53 15.65 3.65
N ALA A 381 -18.20 16.65 4.48
CA ALA A 381 -16.95 16.71 5.23
C ALA A 381 -16.81 15.53 6.20
N THR A 382 -17.87 15.20 6.94
CA THR A 382 -17.88 14.05 7.86
C THR A 382 -17.72 12.72 7.10
N ARG A 383 -18.37 12.57 5.94
CA ARG A 383 -18.19 11.42 5.04
C ARG A 383 -16.75 11.33 4.55
N THR A 384 -16.17 12.43 4.10
CA THR A 384 -14.78 12.51 3.60
C THR A 384 -13.78 12.18 4.67
N LEU A 385 -13.92 12.73 5.88
CA LEU A 385 -13.05 12.43 7.00
C LEU A 385 -13.13 10.95 7.42
N THR A 386 -14.34 10.38 7.40
CA THR A 386 -14.54 8.95 7.67
C THR A 386 -13.84 8.08 6.63
N VAL A 387 -14.00 8.40 5.34
CA VAL A 387 -13.32 7.71 4.25
C VAL A 387 -11.80 7.81 4.40
N TRP A 388 -11.27 9.01 4.67
CA TRP A 388 -9.84 9.22 4.92
C TRP A 388 -9.31 8.38 6.09
N LEU A 389 -10.08 8.26 7.17
CA LEU A 389 -9.71 7.41 8.31
C LEU A 389 -9.68 5.92 7.93
N ILE A 390 -10.61 5.45 7.09
CA ILE A 390 -10.62 4.06 6.61
C ILE A 390 -9.40 3.80 5.72
N TRP A 391 -9.07 4.72 4.82
CA TRP A 391 -7.86 4.69 4.00
C TRP A 391 -6.58 4.64 4.85
N PHE A 392 -6.54 5.47 5.89
CA PHE A 392 -5.44 5.51 6.85
C PHE A 392 -5.29 4.17 7.56
N THR A 393 -6.37 3.67 8.15
CA THR A 393 -6.39 2.42 8.92
C THR A 393 -6.02 1.21 8.07
N GLY A 394 -6.57 1.09 6.86
CA GLY A 394 -6.29 -0.02 5.95
C GLY A 394 -4.81 -0.10 5.59
N SER A 395 -4.20 1.03 5.24
CA SER A 395 -2.77 1.12 4.91
C SER A 395 -1.87 0.89 6.11
N LEU A 396 -2.16 1.56 7.24
CA LEU A 396 -1.43 1.38 8.49
C LEU A 396 -1.41 -0.10 8.90
N GLY A 397 -2.58 -0.74 8.93
CA GLY A 397 -2.72 -2.14 9.26
C GLY A 397 -2.02 -3.05 8.27
N PHE A 398 -2.17 -2.80 6.96
CA PHE A 398 -1.53 -3.59 5.92
C PHE A 398 -0.01 -3.67 6.13
N TYR A 399 0.65 -2.52 6.28
CA TYR A 399 2.11 -2.48 6.46
C TYR A 399 2.54 -2.88 7.87
N SER A 400 1.78 -2.54 8.92
CA SER A 400 2.10 -2.93 10.29
C SER A 400 2.10 -4.45 10.46
N PHE A 401 1.08 -5.15 9.96
CA PHE A 401 1.08 -6.62 9.97
C PHE A 401 2.20 -7.22 9.11
N SER A 402 2.46 -6.68 7.93
CA SER A 402 3.51 -7.20 7.04
C SER A 402 4.92 -6.99 7.61
N LEU A 403 5.21 -5.84 8.21
CA LEU A 403 6.51 -5.55 8.85
C LEU A 403 6.66 -6.28 10.17
N ASN A 404 5.58 -6.48 10.93
CA ASN A 404 5.60 -7.23 12.17
C ASN A 404 5.60 -8.76 11.95
N SER A 405 5.57 -9.25 10.72
CA SER A 405 5.54 -10.69 10.38
C SER A 405 6.76 -11.46 10.90
N ILE A 406 7.94 -10.83 10.85
CA ILE A 406 9.21 -11.38 11.35
C ILE A 406 9.22 -11.51 12.89
N ASN A 407 8.27 -10.86 13.56
CA ASN A 407 8.22 -10.74 15.01
C ASN A 407 7.21 -11.68 15.68
N LEU A 408 6.41 -12.42 14.91
CA LEU A 408 5.33 -13.30 15.39
C LEU A 408 5.82 -14.63 15.99
N GLY A 409 7.14 -14.89 15.99
CA GLY A 409 7.75 -16.14 16.46
C GLY A 409 7.71 -17.25 15.41
N GLY A 410 8.43 -18.35 15.67
CA GLY A 410 8.58 -19.43 14.69
C GLY A 410 9.48 -19.06 13.51
N ASN A 411 9.07 -19.41 12.28
CA ASN A 411 9.82 -19.12 11.07
C ASN A 411 9.33 -17.81 10.41
N GLU A 412 10.19 -16.80 10.44
CA GLU A 412 9.94 -15.46 9.92
C GLU A 412 9.56 -15.45 8.42
N TYR A 413 10.23 -16.28 7.61
CA TYR A 413 9.95 -16.39 6.17
C TYR A 413 8.57 -17.00 5.91
N LEU A 414 8.22 -18.05 6.67
CA LEU A 414 6.91 -18.68 6.58
C LEU A 414 5.80 -17.72 7.00
N ASN A 415 6.03 -16.92 8.05
CA ASN A 415 5.04 -15.94 8.51
C ASN A 415 4.71 -14.91 7.42
N LEU A 416 5.72 -14.35 6.75
CA LEU A 416 5.48 -13.41 5.66
C LEU A 416 4.81 -14.09 4.45
N PHE A 417 5.21 -15.32 4.14
CA PHE A 417 4.58 -16.10 3.07
C PHE A 417 3.09 -16.35 3.35
N LEU A 418 2.73 -16.77 4.58
CA LEU A 418 1.35 -16.99 4.98
C LEU A 418 0.50 -15.70 4.92
N LEU A 419 1.05 -14.55 5.32
CA LEU A 419 0.35 -13.27 5.18
C LEU A 419 0.01 -12.94 3.72
N GLY A 420 0.93 -13.23 2.80
CA GLY A 420 0.67 -13.07 1.36
C GLY A 420 -0.36 -14.08 0.84
N VAL A 421 -0.32 -15.33 1.29
CA VAL A 421 -1.26 -16.38 0.84
C VAL A 421 -2.69 -16.02 1.25
N VAL A 422 -2.86 -15.46 2.45
CA VAL A 422 -4.17 -15.11 3.03
C VAL A 422 -4.83 -13.93 2.31
N GLU A 423 -4.05 -13.04 1.69
CA GLU A 423 -4.59 -11.90 0.92
C GLU A 423 -5.27 -12.34 -0.39
N LEU A 424 -4.77 -13.37 -1.08
CA LEU A 424 -5.33 -13.87 -2.34
C LEU A 424 -6.82 -14.28 -2.23
N PRO A 425 -7.21 -15.17 -1.27
CA PRO A 425 -8.61 -15.51 -1.08
C PRO A 425 -9.41 -14.34 -0.48
N ALA A 426 -8.78 -13.43 0.29
CA ALA A 426 -9.47 -12.26 0.84
C ALA A 426 -10.07 -11.40 -0.27
N TYR A 427 -9.28 -11.06 -1.30
CA TYR A 427 -9.77 -10.25 -2.41
C TYR A 427 -10.88 -10.93 -3.22
N THR A 428 -10.77 -12.24 -3.45
CA THR A 428 -11.80 -13.01 -4.15
C THR A 428 -13.09 -13.10 -3.35
N PHE A 429 -12.98 -13.38 -2.05
CA PHE A 429 -14.11 -13.43 -1.12
C PHE A 429 -14.83 -12.08 -1.05
N VAL A 430 -14.07 -10.99 -0.97
CA VAL A 430 -14.61 -9.62 -0.90
C VAL A 430 -15.38 -9.26 -2.15
N CYS A 431 -14.88 -9.57 -3.35
CA CYS A 431 -15.64 -9.35 -4.59
C CYS A 431 -17.02 -10.01 -4.54
N ILE A 432 -17.08 -11.29 -4.14
CA ILE A 432 -18.32 -12.06 -4.07
C ILE A 432 -19.24 -11.51 -2.97
N ALA A 433 -18.69 -11.18 -1.80
CA ALA A 433 -19.44 -10.67 -0.67
C ALA A 433 -20.04 -9.28 -0.96
N MET A 434 -19.29 -8.41 -1.64
CA MET A 434 -19.72 -7.06 -2.01
C MET A 434 -20.89 -7.06 -2.98
N ASP A 435 -21.00 -8.05 -3.86
CA ASP A 435 -22.10 -8.17 -4.82
C ASP A 435 -23.38 -8.73 -4.19
N LYS A 436 -23.27 -9.52 -3.10
CA LYS A 436 -24.42 -10.15 -2.43
C LYS A 436 -24.94 -9.41 -1.21
N VAL A 437 -24.04 -8.92 -0.34
CA VAL A 437 -24.38 -8.42 1.01
C VAL A 437 -24.40 -6.88 1.06
N GLY A 438 -23.75 -6.23 0.10
CA GLY A 438 -23.56 -4.78 0.07
C GLY A 438 -22.19 -4.35 0.57
N ARG A 439 -21.75 -3.16 0.15
CA ARG A 439 -20.38 -2.69 0.33
C ARG A 439 -20.14 -2.18 1.74
N ARG A 440 -21.12 -1.49 2.33
CA ARG A 440 -21.02 -0.94 3.70
C ARG A 440 -20.93 -2.07 4.71
N THR A 441 -21.82 -3.05 4.63
CA THR A 441 -21.89 -4.16 5.59
C THR A 441 -20.60 -4.98 5.60
N VAL A 442 -20.06 -5.30 4.42
CA VAL A 442 -18.80 -6.04 4.29
C VAL A 442 -17.63 -5.23 4.87
N LEU A 443 -17.57 -3.92 4.61
CA LEU A 443 -16.52 -3.05 5.15
C LEU A 443 -16.55 -2.97 6.68
N VAL A 444 -17.73 -2.77 7.26
CA VAL A 444 -17.94 -2.71 8.71
C VAL A 444 -17.52 -4.03 9.35
N PHE A 445 -17.97 -5.17 8.81
CA PHE A 445 -17.61 -6.48 9.31
C PHE A 445 -16.09 -6.72 9.26
N ALA A 446 -15.44 -6.37 8.15
CA ALA A 446 -13.99 -6.49 7.99
C ALA A 446 -13.22 -5.64 9.02
N LEU A 447 -13.62 -4.39 9.24
CA LEU A 447 -12.98 -3.50 10.21
C LEU A 447 -13.14 -3.99 11.66
N PHE A 448 -14.34 -4.43 12.06
CA PHE A 448 -14.55 -4.99 13.39
C PHE A 448 -13.86 -6.33 13.59
N CYS A 449 -13.85 -7.21 12.58
CA CYS A 449 -13.11 -8.47 12.63
C CYS A 449 -11.61 -8.24 12.82
N SER A 450 -11.04 -7.25 12.12
CA SER A 450 -9.66 -6.81 12.33
C SER A 450 -9.41 -6.31 13.75
N ALA A 451 -10.28 -5.43 14.27
CA ALA A 451 -10.14 -4.90 15.63
C ALA A 451 -10.19 -6.01 16.69
N LEU A 452 -11.11 -6.97 16.52
CA LEU A 452 -11.22 -8.15 17.38
C LEU A 452 -9.96 -9.01 17.31
N ALA A 453 -9.45 -9.30 16.11
CA ALA A 453 -8.22 -10.07 15.93
C ALA A 453 -7.02 -9.41 16.63
N CYS A 454 -6.86 -8.08 16.49
CA CYS A 454 -5.84 -7.32 17.22
C CYS A 454 -5.98 -7.46 18.75
N GLY A 455 -7.21 -7.39 19.28
CA GLY A 455 -7.48 -7.59 20.70
C GLY A 455 -7.16 -9.00 21.19
N VAL A 456 -7.52 -10.03 20.42
CA VAL A 456 -7.23 -11.43 20.75
C VAL A 456 -5.72 -11.70 20.78
N ILE A 457 -4.94 -11.12 19.85
CA ILE A 457 -3.47 -11.23 19.83
C ILE A 457 -2.84 -10.77 21.16
N MET A 458 -3.43 -9.78 21.84
CA MET A 458 -2.90 -9.26 23.11
C MET A 458 -3.07 -10.23 24.29
N VAL A 459 -4.08 -11.09 24.23
CA VAL A 459 -4.40 -12.05 25.30
C VAL A 459 -3.58 -13.33 25.16
N ILE A 460 -3.11 -13.64 23.95
CA ILE A 460 -2.39 -14.90 23.66
C ILE A 460 -0.98 -14.86 24.31
N PRO A 461 -0.65 -15.84 25.16
CA PRO A 461 0.70 -15.95 25.74
C PRO A 461 1.75 -16.25 24.65
N GLN A 462 2.95 -15.66 24.79
CA GLN A 462 4.06 -15.83 23.84
C GLN A 462 4.50 -17.30 23.63
N LYS A 463 4.18 -18.19 24.57
CA LYS A 463 4.46 -19.63 24.45
C LYS A 463 3.68 -20.30 23.30
N HIS A 464 2.49 -19.80 22.97
CA HIS A 464 1.63 -20.35 21.91
C HIS A 464 1.73 -19.52 20.63
N TYR A 465 2.94 -19.44 20.05
CA TYR A 465 3.19 -18.61 18.86
C TYR A 465 2.32 -19.00 17.65
N VAL A 466 1.97 -20.28 17.49
CA VAL A 466 1.10 -20.76 16.39
C VAL A 466 -0.28 -20.08 16.42
N LEU A 467 -0.86 -19.93 17.62
CA LEU A 467 -2.16 -19.26 17.79
C LEU A 467 -2.03 -17.75 17.52
N GLY A 468 -0.91 -17.14 17.91
CA GLY A 468 -0.59 -15.75 17.59
C GLY A 468 -0.48 -15.52 16.08
N VAL A 469 0.23 -16.38 15.37
CA VAL A 469 0.35 -16.36 13.90
C VAL A 469 -1.02 -16.53 13.24
N ALA A 470 -1.80 -17.54 13.64
CA ALA A 470 -3.13 -17.78 13.09
C ALA A 470 -4.07 -16.58 13.27
N THR A 471 -4.07 -15.96 14.46
CA THR A 471 -4.88 -14.77 14.73
C THR A 471 -4.40 -13.56 13.92
N ALA A 472 -3.08 -13.40 13.76
CA ALA A 472 -2.51 -12.37 12.89
C ALA A 472 -2.91 -12.57 11.40
N MET A 473 -3.03 -13.82 10.93
CA MET A 473 -3.56 -14.11 9.60
C MET A 473 -5.02 -13.66 9.46
N VAL A 474 -5.87 -13.92 10.46
CA VAL A 474 -7.26 -13.46 10.46
C VAL A 474 -7.34 -11.92 10.45
N GLY A 475 -6.51 -11.26 11.26
CA GLY A 475 -6.42 -9.79 11.25
C GLY A 475 -5.97 -9.25 9.88
N LYS A 476 -4.93 -9.84 9.29
CA LYS A 476 -4.43 -9.46 7.97
C LYS A 476 -5.46 -9.68 6.87
N PHE A 477 -6.18 -10.80 6.88
CA PHE A 477 -7.29 -11.08 5.96
C PHE A 477 -8.34 -9.96 6.02
N ALA A 478 -8.77 -9.61 7.23
CA ALA A 478 -9.81 -8.63 7.47
C ALA A 478 -9.37 -7.22 7.04
N ILE A 479 -8.14 -6.82 7.34
CA ILE A 479 -7.59 -5.53 6.87
C ILE A 479 -7.40 -5.51 5.36
N GLY A 480 -6.85 -6.57 4.77
CA GLY A 480 -6.69 -6.67 3.32
C GLY A 480 -8.04 -6.55 2.60
N ALA A 481 -9.07 -7.18 3.15
CA ALA A 481 -10.43 -7.06 2.67
C ALA A 481 -10.97 -5.61 2.72
N ALA A 482 -10.84 -4.95 3.88
CA ALA A 482 -11.26 -3.56 4.04
C ALA A 482 -10.48 -2.61 3.09
N PHE A 483 -9.17 -2.83 2.95
CA PHE A 483 -8.29 -2.00 2.14
C PHE A 483 -8.54 -2.18 0.63
N GLY A 484 -8.89 -3.37 0.15
CA GLY A 484 -9.31 -3.56 -1.24
C GLY A 484 -10.67 -2.93 -1.54
N LEU A 485 -11.62 -3.04 -0.61
CA LEU A 485 -12.99 -2.56 -0.78
C LEU A 485 -13.06 -1.03 -0.84
N ILE A 486 -12.26 -0.32 -0.03
CA ILE A 486 -12.35 1.15 0.06
C ILE A 486 -12.04 1.85 -1.27
N TYR A 487 -11.18 1.29 -2.13
CA TYR A 487 -10.91 1.85 -3.47
C TYR A 487 -12.20 1.96 -4.30
N LEU A 488 -13.00 0.89 -4.31
CA LEU A 488 -14.27 0.88 -5.05
C LEU A 488 -15.34 1.69 -4.35
N TYR A 489 -15.48 1.53 -3.03
CA TYR A 489 -16.53 2.21 -2.27
C TYR A 489 -16.37 3.73 -2.31
N THR A 490 -15.13 4.24 -2.28
CA THR A 490 -14.87 5.68 -2.47
C THR A 490 -15.25 6.14 -3.88
N ALA A 491 -15.05 5.30 -4.89
CA ALA A 491 -15.46 5.63 -6.25
C ALA A 491 -17.00 5.66 -6.41
N GLU A 492 -17.73 4.79 -5.72
CA GLU A 492 -19.21 4.74 -5.78
C GLU A 492 -19.88 5.80 -4.90
N LEU A 493 -19.26 6.19 -3.79
CA LEU A 493 -19.83 7.15 -2.84
C LEU A 493 -19.85 8.59 -3.37
N TYR A 494 -18.92 8.93 -4.26
CA TYR A 494 -18.75 10.29 -4.78
C TYR A 494 -19.24 10.42 -6.23
N PRO A 495 -19.87 11.57 -6.57
CA PRO A 495 -20.35 11.81 -7.94
C PRO A 495 -19.18 11.93 -8.93
N THR A 496 -19.47 11.70 -10.21
CA THR A 496 -18.44 11.61 -11.28
C THR A 496 -17.47 12.78 -11.30
N ILE A 497 -17.98 14.00 -11.04
CA ILE A 497 -17.22 15.24 -11.10
C ILE A 497 -16.09 15.32 -10.05
N VAL A 498 -16.29 14.73 -8.87
CA VAL A 498 -15.34 14.82 -7.73
C VAL A 498 -14.74 13.47 -7.33
N ARG A 499 -15.13 12.39 -8.03
CA ARG A 499 -14.72 11.03 -7.74
C ARG A 499 -13.20 10.84 -7.75
N SER A 500 -12.53 11.33 -8.79
CA SER A 500 -11.07 11.23 -8.92
C SER A 500 -10.36 11.99 -7.79
N LEU A 501 -10.88 13.15 -7.40
CA LEU A 501 -10.36 13.97 -6.30
C LEU A 501 -10.54 13.30 -4.93
N ALA A 502 -11.69 12.65 -4.69
CA ALA A 502 -11.95 11.90 -3.46
C ALA A 502 -11.05 10.67 -3.33
N VAL A 503 -10.92 9.86 -4.39
CA VAL A 503 -10.02 8.70 -4.41
C VAL A 503 -8.55 9.13 -4.29
N GLY A 504 -8.15 10.20 -4.98
CA GLY A 504 -6.80 10.75 -4.93
C GLY A 504 -6.42 11.26 -3.54
N SER A 505 -7.28 12.06 -2.91
CA SER A 505 -7.04 12.57 -1.54
C SER A 505 -7.00 11.45 -0.49
N GLY A 506 -7.89 10.46 -0.57
CA GLY A 506 -7.83 9.27 0.28
C GLY A 506 -6.54 8.48 0.12
N SER A 507 -6.06 8.32 -1.12
CA SER A 507 -4.77 7.69 -1.41
C SER A 507 -3.59 8.44 -0.77
N MET A 508 -3.59 9.78 -0.79
CA MET A 508 -2.54 10.57 -0.12
C MET A 508 -2.50 10.32 1.39
N VAL A 509 -3.66 10.29 2.05
CA VAL A 509 -3.77 9.99 3.49
C VAL A 509 -3.31 8.55 3.78
N CYS A 510 -3.64 7.60 2.91
CA CYS A 510 -3.12 6.22 2.96
C CYS A 510 -1.59 6.17 2.90
N ARG A 511 -0.92 7.03 2.10
CA ARG A 511 0.54 7.09 2.08
C ARG A 511 1.14 7.64 3.38
N LEU A 512 0.51 8.63 4.01
CA LEU A 512 0.92 9.09 5.34
C LEU A 512 0.88 7.95 6.37
N ALA A 513 -0.17 7.13 6.33
CA ALA A 513 -0.29 5.95 7.19
C ALA A 513 0.84 4.93 6.96
N SER A 514 1.24 4.71 5.70
CA SER A 514 2.34 3.81 5.37
C SER A 514 3.71 4.32 5.82
N ILE A 515 3.90 5.65 5.90
CA ILE A 515 5.11 6.27 6.49
C ILE A 515 5.13 6.05 8.01
N LEU A 516 3.96 6.08 8.66
CA LEU A 516 3.82 5.88 10.10
C LEU A 516 3.89 4.40 10.55
N ALA A 517 3.57 3.47 9.65
CA ALA A 517 3.49 2.04 9.99
C ALA A 517 4.81 1.44 10.54
N PRO A 518 6.00 1.70 9.97
CA PRO A 518 7.27 1.18 10.52
C PRO A 518 7.53 1.66 11.94
N PHE A 519 7.26 2.95 12.23
CA PHE A 519 7.39 3.50 13.57
C PHE A 519 6.47 2.81 14.58
N SER A 520 5.26 2.39 14.15
CA SER A 520 4.37 1.61 15.02
C SER A 520 4.99 0.26 15.42
N VAL A 521 5.72 -0.38 14.51
CA VAL A 521 6.41 -1.67 14.74
C VAL A 521 7.66 -1.46 15.60
N ASP A 522 8.40 -0.38 15.42
CA ASP A 522 9.58 -0.08 16.24
C ASP A 522 9.25 0.22 17.70
N LEU A 523 8.09 0.85 17.97
CA LEU A 523 7.59 1.08 19.32
C LEU A 523 7.36 -0.22 20.12
N ARG A 524 7.39 -1.39 19.46
CA ARG A 524 7.42 -2.71 20.10
C ARG A 524 8.52 -2.85 21.15
N SER A 525 9.64 -2.12 21.03
CA SER A 525 10.72 -2.15 22.03
C SER A 525 10.30 -1.63 23.40
N ILE A 526 9.26 -0.79 23.46
CA ILE A 526 8.67 -0.29 24.71
C ILE A 526 7.66 -1.30 25.22
N TRP A 527 6.69 -1.67 24.38
CA TRP A 527 5.68 -2.68 24.71
C TRP A 527 5.30 -3.49 23.49
N ILE A 528 5.35 -4.81 23.63
CA ILE A 528 5.27 -5.78 22.52
C ILE A 528 3.96 -5.71 21.71
N PHE A 529 2.89 -5.16 22.29
CA PHE A 529 1.55 -5.10 21.71
C PHE A 529 1.14 -3.71 21.17
N ILE A 530 2.02 -2.69 21.23
CA ILE A 530 1.73 -1.35 20.69
C ILE A 530 1.25 -1.35 19.23
N PRO A 531 1.89 -2.09 18.29
CA PRO A 531 1.45 -2.09 16.90
C PRO A 531 -0.02 -2.53 16.76
N GLN A 532 -0.40 -3.58 17.49
CA GLN A 532 -1.74 -4.17 17.47
C GLN A 532 -2.76 -3.24 18.14
N VAL A 533 -2.40 -2.56 19.23
CA VAL A 533 -3.27 -1.56 19.87
C VAL A 533 -3.54 -0.40 18.92
N PHE A 534 -2.51 0.10 18.24
CA PHE A 534 -2.65 1.22 17.32
C PHE A 534 -3.54 0.88 16.12
N VAL A 535 -3.31 -0.29 15.50
CA VAL A 535 -4.13 -0.76 14.38
C VAL A 535 -5.55 -1.10 14.82
N GLY A 536 -5.71 -1.79 15.96
CA GLY A 536 -7.00 -2.23 16.48
C GLY A 536 -7.91 -1.08 16.90
N THR A 537 -7.37 -0.05 17.56
CA THR A 537 -8.14 1.15 17.96
C THR A 537 -8.60 1.96 16.75
N MET A 538 -7.73 2.15 15.75
CA MET A 538 -8.07 2.82 14.50
C MET A 538 -9.10 2.03 13.67
N ALA A 539 -8.99 0.70 13.65
CA ALA A 539 -9.97 -0.19 13.00
C ALA A 539 -11.34 -0.14 13.68
N PHE A 540 -11.38 -0.14 15.00
CA PHE A 540 -12.63 0.00 15.76
C PHE A 540 -13.30 1.35 15.49
N LEU A 541 -12.54 2.45 15.58
CA LEU A 541 -13.04 3.80 15.32
C LEU A 541 -13.56 3.93 13.88
N SER A 542 -12.80 3.42 12.91
CA SER A 542 -13.20 3.40 11.50
C SER A 542 -14.47 2.59 11.29
N GLY A 543 -14.60 1.42 11.91
CA GLY A 543 -15.78 0.57 11.83
C GLY A 543 -17.04 1.27 12.35
N VAL A 544 -16.95 1.94 13.50
CA VAL A 544 -18.06 2.71 14.10
C VAL A 544 -18.48 3.87 13.19
N LEU A 545 -17.52 4.63 12.64
CA LEU A 545 -17.84 5.75 11.76
C LEU A 545 -18.41 5.30 10.41
N THR A 546 -17.98 4.14 9.90
CA THR A 546 -18.48 3.56 8.63
C THR A 546 -19.99 3.24 8.70
N LEU A 547 -20.53 2.96 9.89
CA LEU A 547 -21.98 2.74 10.07
C LEU A 547 -22.83 3.94 9.63
N LYS A 548 -22.27 5.16 9.69
CA LYS A 548 -22.94 6.40 9.27
C LYS A 548 -22.94 6.61 7.75
N LEU A 549 -22.20 5.80 7.00
CA LEU A 549 -22.12 5.93 5.54
C LEU A 549 -23.33 5.24 4.87
N PRO A 550 -23.74 5.72 3.68
CA PRO A 550 -24.84 5.12 2.92
C PRO A 550 -24.39 3.84 2.18
N GLU A 551 -25.31 2.90 1.99
CA GLU A 551 -25.08 1.72 1.15
C GLU A 551 -25.14 2.08 -0.35
N THR A 552 -24.25 1.51 -1.16
CA THR A 552 -24.10 1.78 -2.60
C THR A 552 -24.56 0.62 -3.50
N LEU A 553 -24.92 -0.53 -2.92
CA LEU A 553 -25.38 -1.71 -3.68
C LEU A 553 -26.57 -1.39 -4.60
N GLY A 554 -26.40 -1.67 -5.90
CA GLY A 554 -27.45 -1.55 -6.91
C GLY A 554 -27.89 -0.13 -7.27
N LYS A 555 -27.21 0.91 -6.75
CA LYS A 555 -27.57 2.31 -7.01
C LYS A 555 -26.90 2.84 -8.27
N GLN A 556 -27.61 3.69 -9.02
CA GLN A 556 -27.04 4.40 -10.16
C GLN A 556 -26.01 5.43 -9.69
N LEU A 557 -24.94 5.60 -10.48
CA LEU A 557 -23.86 6.53 -10.19
C LEU A 557 -24.33 7.95 -10.50
N ALA A 558 -24.44 8.79 -9.47
CA ALA A 558 -24.82 10.19 -9.66
C ALA A 558 -23.71 10.97 -10.40
N SER A 559 -24.13 11.88 -11.28
CA SER A 559 -23.22 12.79 -11.98
C SER A 559 -22.90 14.03 -11.14
N THR A 560 -23.87 14.54 -10.38
CA THR A 560 -23.76 15.73 -9.52
C THR A 560 -24.13 15.45 -8.07
N TRP A 561 -23.77 16.36 -7.15
CA TRP A 561 -24.17 16.28 -5.74
C TRP A 561 -25.67 16.46 -5.52
N GLU A 562 -26.32 17.27 -6.35
CA GLU A 562 -27.78 17.48 -6.29
C GLU A 562 -28.54 16.22 -6.68
N GLU A 563 -28.06 15.52 -7.70
CA GLU A 563 -28.59 14.21 -8.11
C GLU A 563 -28.35 13.15 -7.02
N ALA A 564 -27.17 13.14 -6.40
CA ALA A 564 -26.86 12.25 -5.28
C ALA A 564 -27.79 12.50 -4.08
N ALA A 565 -28.04 13.77 -3.72
CA ALA A 565 -28.93 14.12 -2.62
C ALA A 565 -30.39 13.73 -2.88
N LYS A 566 -30.87 13.90 -4.13
CA LYS A 566 -32.22 13.46 -4.54
C LYS A 566 -32.35 11.94 -4.43
N LEU A 567 -31.39 11.18 -4.96
CA LEU A 567 -31.37 9.72 -4.88
C LEU A 567 -31.29 9.21 -3.43
N GLU A 568 -30.59 9.91 -2.54
CA GLU A 568 -30.58 9.59 -1.10
C GLU A 568 -31.96 9.79 -0.47
N SER A 569 -32.60 10.94 -0.73
CA SER A 569 -33.92 11.27 -0.17
C SER A 569 -35.04 10.33 -0.66
N GLU A 570 -35.00 9.90 -1.93
CA GLU A 570 -35.95 8.93 -2.48
C GLU A 570 -35.78 7.54 -1.87
N ASN A 571 -34.53 7.14 -1.61
CA ASN A 571 -34.23 5.86 -0.98
C ASN A 571 -34.63 5.82 0.50
N GLU A 572 -34.43 6.89 1.26
CA GLU A 572 -34.96 7.00 2.63
C GLU A 572 -36.49 6.90 2.64
N ARG A 573 -37.15 7.51 1.65
CA ARG A 573 -38.61 7.46 1.48
C ARG A 573 -39.12 6.07 1.05
N ASN A 574 -38.32 5.28 0.31
CA ASN A 574 -38.65 3.91 -0.06
C ASN A 574 -38.33 2.90 1.06
N SER A 575 -37.22 3.10 1.79
CA SER A 575 -36.85 2.27 2.93
C SER A 575 -37.80 2.42 4.11
N SER A 576 -38.37 3.61 4.31
CA SER A 576 -39.42 3.88 5.31
C SER A 576 -40.77 3.27 4.92
N LYS A 577 -41.06 3.08 3.63
CA LYS A 577 -42.26 2.37 3.16
C LYS A 577 -42.18 0.84 3.29
N LEU A 578 -40.97 0.27 3.40
CA LEU A 578 -40.74 -1.17 3.54
C LEU A 578 -40.72 -1.67 5.00
N LEU A 579 -40.77 -0.77 5.98
CA LEU A 579 -41.06 -1.10 7.38
C LEU A 579 -42.56 -0.83 7.61
N PRO A 580 -43.43 -1.86 7.67
CA PRO A 580 -44.81 -1.63 8.10
C PRO A 580 -44.75 -1.20 9.57
N THR A 581 -45.15 0.04 9.83
CA THR A 581 -45.51 0.52 11.16
C THR A 581 -46.50 -0.45 11.77
N THR A 582 -46.04 -1.22 12.75
CA THR A 582 -46.87 -2.10 13.57
C THR A 582 -47.60 -1.23 14.59
N ASP A 583 -48.49 -0.37 14.13
CA ASP A 583 -49.41 0.40 14.97
C ASP A 583 -50.62 0.76 14.12
N ASN A 584 -51.54 -0.20 14.02
CA ASN A 584 -52.97 0.01 13.78
C ASN A 584 -53.69 -1.34 14.01
N ILE A 585 -53.77 -1.74 15.28
CA ILE A 585 -54.80 -2.67 15.74
C ILE A 585 -55.85 -1.81 16.44
N GLY A 586 -57.00 -1.62 15.80
CA GLY A 586 -58.10 -0.87 16.40
C GLY A 586 -59.29 -0.65 15.47
N LEU A 587 -60.17 -1.65 15.42
CA LEU A 587 -61.56 -1.62 14.94
C LEU A 587 -61.79 -1.46 13.42
N GLU A 588 -61.75 -2.59 12.71
CA GLU A 588 -62.60 -2.81 11.55
C GLU A 588 -63.84 -3.60 12.01
N LYS A 589 -65.00 -2.94 12.04
CA LYS A 589 -66.30 -3.61 12.21
C LYS A 589 -66.75 -4.14 10.86
N THR A 590 -66.91 -5.45 10.83
CA THR A 590 -67.70 -6.29 9.93
C THR A 590 -68.93 -5.60 9.32
N GLU A 591 -69.08 -5.69 8.01
CA GLU A 591 -70.36 -6.02 7.36
C GLU A 591 -70.16 -6.70 6.01
N ALA A 592 -71.08 -7.60 5.69
CA ALA A 592 -70.86 -8.79 4.89
C ALA A 592 -71.31 -8.68 3.42
N ILE A 593 -70.63 -9.50 2.61
CA ILE A 593 -70.90 -10.10 1.29
C ILE A 593 -72.37 -10.12 0.83
N THR A 594 -72.62 -9.70 -0.43
CA THR A 594 -73.36 -10.49 -1.45
C THR A 594 -72.98 -10.08 -2.89
N PRO A 595 -72.89 -11.03 -3.86
CA PRO A 595 -72.57 -10.79 -5.27
C PRO A 595 -73.79 -10.91 -6.19
N THR A 596 -73.87 -10.12 -7.27
CA THR A 596 -74.58 -10.50 -8.52
C THR A 596 -74.30 -9.51 -9.67
N ASP A 597 -73.77 -10.07 -10.75
CA ASP A 597 -74.14 -9.93 -12.17
C ASP A 597 -74.38 -8.58 -12.87
N SER A 598 -73.65 -8.47 -13.99
CA SER A 598 -74.10 -8.11 -15.35
C SER A 598 -74.38 -6.65 -15.73
N GLY A 599 -73.81 -6.25 -16.87
CA GLY A 599 -74.52 -5.42 -17.86
C GLY A 599 -74.00 -4.00 -18.10
N LEU A 600 -73.31 -3.84 -19.24
CA LEU A 600 -73.50 -2.79 -20.27
C LEU A 600 -74.01 -1.39 -19.86
N GLY A 601 -73.30 -0.36 -20.33
CA GLY A 601 -73.93 0.83 -20.90
C GLY A 601 -73.40 2.18 -20.42
N GLU A 602 -72.73 2.87 -21.35
CA GLU A 602 -72.37 4.30 -21.44
C GLU A 602 -71.28 4.88 -20.53
#